data_AF-A0AAN8ZAE7-F1
#
_entry.id   AF-A0AAN8ZAE7-F1
#
_cell.length_a   1.000
_cell.length_b   1.000
_cell.length_c   1.000
_cell.angle_alpha   90.00
_cell.angle_beta   90.00
_cell.angle_gamma   90.00
#
_symmetry.space_group_name_H-M   'P 1'
#
loop_
_entity.id
_entity.type
_entity.pdbx_description
1 polymer ?
#
loop_
_entity_poly.entity_id
_entity_poly.type
_entity_poly.pdbx_seq_one_letter_code
_entity_poly.pdbx_strand_id
1 'polypeptide(L)'
;MATGVGDEDADAVLSDVEADDDPTPIVISTPSLEDVSVERFREIVAELERERQAREAAENSKSDLQAQFNRLKVLAHEAIKKRDESVRLKDDALREKEEALKSNERLLTELSEANKLRDEYSKQIDLIRAEMNDAEQMMVTGIEKILRKLSSFKNLSAGGLPRSKKYSGLPAIAYGVIKRTNEIVEEMLKQIETTTKSRNDAREQMDQRNYEIAIEVSQLEATISGLREEVAKKSSAVEDLEKVVAEKVMEKSEMERQMAEKLRLMEKESLELKELVSEYENKSRNLEEKIDAQKPLLSDQLNFISKIHEQMYSLISLLNDDSNMDQHEFSESLFLPQEMGLEENIRASLAGMDSIYELTKIVIVKTTDIFEERKYEAKKLHETVAQLVKEKEQIGSLLRSTLSKRMKYDTSSNTSELFEVAENGLRESGINVRFSNILEHRDKAGTHETADDEVYTLAGALEKIVKESQVEILELKHSVDELRASRLRERLEELTRQLEESDTREESRRRRDTHRYLCWPWDWLGINLVASRQTQTQQRNSNEMELSEPLL
;
A
#
# COMPACT_ATOMS: atom_id res chain seq x y z
N MET A 1 44.50 -33.61 26.28
CA MET A 1 44.73 -33.71 24.83
C MET A 1 44.19 -32.44 24.20
N ALA A 2 45.05 -31.77 23.45
CA ALA A 2 44.81 -30.47 22.83
C ALA A 2 44.02 -30.61 21.53
N THR A 3 43.18 -29.61 21.22
CA THR A 3 43.07 -28.94 19.91
C THR A 3 42.24 -27.67 20.10
N GLY A 4 42.92 -26.54 20.18
CA GLY A 4 42.39 -25.24 19.76
C GLY A 4 42.91 -24.95 18.35
N VAL A 5 42.15 -24.14 17.61
CA VAL A 5 42.44 -23.39 16.35
C VAL A 5 41.03 -22.93 15.90
N GLY A 6 40.74 -21.68 15.55
CA GLY A 6 41.48 -20.45 15.39
C GLY A 6 40.43 -19.44 14.89
N ASP A 7 40.32 -18.33 15.59
CA ASP A 7 39.49 -17.18 15.21
C ASP A 7 40.32 -16.40 14.18
N GLU A 8 39.88 -16.37 12.92
CA GLU A 8 40.49 -15.54 11.88
C GLU A 8 39.43 -14.61 11.31
N ASP A 9 39.64 -13.33 11.60
CA ASP A 9 38.97 -12.16 11.04
C ASP A 9 38.88 -12.24 9.51
N ALA A 10 37.67 -12.40 8.99
CA ALA A 10 37.36 -12.12 7.58
C ALA A 10 36.91 -10.66 7.45
N ASP A 11 37.89 -9.76 7.49
CA ASP A 11 37.75 -8.35 7.12
C ASP A 11 37.52 -8.29 5.59
N ALA A 12 36.25 -8.30 5.20
CA ALA A 12 35.83 -8.20 3.81
C ALA A 12 35.99 -6.75 3.33
N VAL A 13 37.20 -6.41 2.92
CA VAL A 13 37.53 -5.17 2.20
C VAL A 13 36.89 -5.22 0.80
N LEU A 14 35.71 -4.62 0.64
CA LEU A 14 35.15 -4.28 -0.67
C LEU A 14 35.84 -3.02 -1.19
N SER A 15 36.98 -3.23 -1.84
CA SER A 15 37.66 -2.25 -2.67
C SER A 15 37.27 -2.48 -4.13
N ASP A 16 36.16 -1.88 -4.55
CA ASP A 16 35.85 -1.67 -5.97
C ASP A 16 35.46 -0.20 -6.16
N VAL A 17 36.48 0.62 -6.37
CA VAL A 17 36.36 1.97 -6.92
C VAL A 17 37.32 2.00 -8.11
N GLU A 18 36.80 1.70 -9.28
CA GLU A 18 37.43 2.09 -10.54
C GLU A 18 37.47 3.63 -10.54
N ALA A 19 38.63 4.18 -10.21
CA ALA A 19 38.94 5.58 -10.40
C ALA A 19 39.33 5.79 -11.87
N ASP A 20 38.32 5.92 -12.73
CA ASP A 20 38.46 6.48 -14.07
C ASP A 20 37.97 7.93 -14.02
N ASP A 21 38.85 8.83 -13.54
CA ASP A 21 38.68 10.28 -13.65
C ASP A 21 39.85 10.84 -14.45
N ASP A 22 39.70 10.80 -15.78
CA ASP A 22 40.41 11.70 -16.69
C ASP A 22 39.97 13.14 -16.36
N PRO A 23 40.89 14.10 -16.08
CA PRO A 23 40.48 15.46 -15.83
C PRO A 23 40.11 16.11 -17.17
N THR A 24 38.84 16.01 -17.55
CA THR A 24 38.30 16.89 -18.60
C THR A 24 38.49 18.33 -18.11
N PRO A 25 39.16 19.20 -18.88
CA PRO A 25 39.37 20.57 -18.46
C PRO A 25 38.01 21.26 -18.46
N ILE A 26 37.53 21.62 -17.26
CA ILE A 26 36.38 22.50 -17.10
C ILE A 26 36.76 23.83 -17.75
N VAL A 27 36.31 24.03 -18.99
CA VAL A 27 36.32 25.31 -19.67
C VAL A 27 35.36 26.21 -18.90
N ILE A 28 35.91 27.01 -18.00
CA ILE A 28 35.20 28.14 -17.40
C ILE A 28 35.02 29.15 -18.53
N SER A 29 33.88 29.10 -19.19
CA SER A 29 33.41 30.18 -20.05
C SER A 29 33.25 31.42 -19.18
N THR A 30 34.25 32.29 -19.17
CA THR A 30 34.14 33.63 -18.57
C THR A 30 33.09 34.42 -19.36
N PRO A 31 31.96 34.82 -18.76
CA PRO A 31 31.01 35.69 -19.44
C PRO A 31 31.66 37.06 -19.63
N SER A 32 31.47 37.64 -20.80
CA SER A 32 31.91 38.99 -21.16
C SER A 32 31.50 40.02 -20.11
N LEU A 33 32.44 40.92 -19.80
CA LEU A 33 32.45 41.86 -18.68
C LEU A 33 31.49 43.07 -18.85
N GLU A 34 30.38 42.94 -19.57
CA GLU A 34 29.53 44.08 -19.97
C GLU A 34 28.10 44.10 -19.41
N ASP A 35 27.66 43.10 -18.62
CA ASP A 35 26.30 43.09 -18.00
C ASP A 35 26.31 42.77 -16.49
N VAL A 36 27.24 43.35 -15.75
CA VAL A 36 27.27 43.21 -14.29
C VAL A 36 26.50 44.37 -13.64
N SER A 37 25.16 44.31 -13.72
CA SER A 37 24.28 45.19 -12.95
C SER A 37 24.30 44.80 -11.46
N VAL A 38 24.13 45.79 -10.58
CA VAL A 38 24.06 45.62 -9.11
C VAL A 38 22.95 44.63 -8.71
N GLU A 39 21.91 44.50 -9.53
CA GLU A 39 20.80 43.55 -9.34
C GLU A 39 21.25 42.10 -9.53
N ARG A 40 22.04 41.78 -10.57
CA ARG A 40 22.60 40.43 -10.75
C ARG A 40 23.53 40.02 -9.61
N PHE A 41 24.31 40.96 -9.07
CA PHE A 41 25.13 40.68 -7.89
C PHE A 41 24.29 40.35 -6.66
N ARG A 42 23.18 41.08 -6.44
CA ARG A 42 22.25 40.78 -5.34
C ARG A 42 21.57 39.42 -5.50
N GLU A 43 21.21 39.07 -6.72
CA GLU A 43 20.59 37.79 -7.05
C GLU A 43 21.55 36.61 -6.83
N ILE A 44 22.81 36.72 -7.27
CA ILE A 44 23.85 35.71 -7.04
C ILE A 44 24.14 35.54 -5.53
N VAL A 45 24.16 36.63 -4.76
CA VAL A 45 24.33 36.55 -3.30
C VAL A 45 23.13 35.85 -2.63
N ALA A 46 21.91 36.11 -3.09
CA ALA A 46 20.71 35.43 -2.59
C ALA A 46 20.68 33.95 -2.98
N GLU A 47 21.18 33.61 -4.18
CA GLU A 47 21.31 32.23 -4.65
C GLU A 47 22.34 31.43 -3.85
N LEU A 48 23.48 32.05 -3.56
CA LEU A 48 24.53 31.45 -2.73
C LEU A 48 24.06 31.24 -1.28
N GLU A 49 23.27 32.15 -0.73
CA GLU A 49 22.67 31.96 0.59
C GLU A 49 21.62 30.84 0.60
N ARG A 50 20.78 30.75 -0.45
CA ARG A 50 19.84 29.62 -0.64
C ARG A 50 20.58 28.29 -0.75
N GLU A 51 21.69 28.25 -1.50
CA GLU A 51 22.53 27.07 -1.64
C GLU A 51 23.18 26.68 -0.31
N ARG A 52 23.65 27.66 0.47
CA ARG A 52 24.23 27.44 1.80
C ARG A 52 23.21 26.84 2.77
N GLN A 53 21.99 27.39 2.78
CA GLN A 53 20.88 26.87 3.58
C GLN A 53 20.47 25.46 3.15
N ALA A 54 20.45 25.18 1.84
CA ALA A 54 20.17 23.85 1.33
C ALA A 54 21.25 22.83 1.73
N ARG A 55 22.53 23.22 1.71
CA ARG A 55 23.63 22.37 2.19
C ARG A 55 23.53 22.09 3.69
N GLU A 56 23.24 23.11 4.50
CA GLU A 56 23.08 22.95 5.94
C GLU A 56 21.88 22.04 6.26
N ALA A 57 20.76 22.19 5.55
CA ALA A 57 19.61 21.28 5.68
C ALA A 57 19.94 19.84 5.28
N ALA A 58 20.70 19.65 4.19
CA ALA A 58 21.14 18.33 3.75
C ALA A 58 22.13 17.69 4.74
N GLU A 59 23.05 18.46 5.32
CA GLU A 59 23.98 17.99 6.34
C GLU A 59 23.26 17.59 7.63
N ASN A 60 22.30 18.41 8.08
CA ASN A 60 21.45 18.08 9.22
C ASN A 60 20.66 16.79 8.97
N SER A 61 20.00 16.67 7.82
CA SER A 61 19.28 15.45 7.42
C SER A 61 20.18 14.22 7.38
N LYS A 62 21.40 14.35 6.84
CA LYS A 62 22.40 13.27 6.85
C LYS A 62 22.79 12.87 8.27
N SER A 63 22.98 13.84 9.17
CA SER A 63 23.33 13.57 10.58
C SER A 63 22.20 12.85 11.33
N ASP A 64 20.95 13.24 11.06
CA ASP A 64 19.76 12.58 11.61
C ASP A 64 19.61 11.16 11.08
N LEU A 65 19.83 10.95 9.78
CA LEU A 65 19.80 9.62 9.17
C LEU A 65 20.90 8.72 9.76
N GLN A 66 22.10 9.27 9.99
CA GLN A 66 23.20 8.56 10.64
C GLN A 66 22.85 8.17 12.08
N ALA A 67 22.19 9.06 12.83
CA ALA A 67 21.72 8.77 14.18
C ALA A 67 20.65 7.67 14.20
N GLN A 68 19.71 7.71 13.25
CA GLN A 68 18.69 6.67 13.08
C GLN A 68 19.32 5.32 12.70
N PHE A 69 20.29 5.32 11.78
CA PHE A 69 21.01 4.12 11.37
C PHE A 69 21.78 3.49 12.54
N ASN A 70 22.46 4.31 13.35
CA ASN A 70 23.14 3.83 14.55
C ASN A 70 22.15 3.23 15.56
N ARG A 71 20.99 3.85 15.75
CA ARG A 71 19.93 3.32 16.63
C ARG A 71 19.39 1.99 16.11
N LEU A 72 19.16 1.87 14.80
CA LEU A 72 18.74 0.61 14.17
C LEU A 72 19.80 -0.48 14.32
N LYS A 73 21.09 -0.13 14.16
CA LYS A 73 22.20 -1.06 14.38
C LYS A 73 22.20 -1.61 15.80
N VAL A 74 21.99 -0.76 16.81
CA VAL A 74 21.88 -1.21 18.21
C VAL A 74 20.68 -2.15 18.40
N LEU A 75 19.52 -1.79 17.86
CA LEU A 75 18.31 -2.63 17.95
C LEU A 75 18.50 -4.00 17.27
N ALA A 76 19.17 -4.05 16.12
CA ALA A 76 19.48 -5.29 15.43
C ALA A 76 20.41 -6.19 16.26
N HIS A 77 21.45 -5.61 16.89
CA HIS A 77 22.34 -6.38 17.76
C HIS A 77 21.62 -6.86 19.03
N GLU A 78 20.73 -6.06 19.60
CA GLU A 78 19.92 -6.47 20.76
C GLU A 78 18.95 -7.60 20.40
N ALA A 79 18.34 -7.55 19.20
CA ALA A 79 17.47 -8.61 18.70
C ALA A 79 18.24 -9.92 18.49
N ILE A 80 19.44 -9.86 17.90
CA ILE A 80 20.33 -11.03 17.74
C ILE A 80 20.70 -11.60 19.11
N LYS A 81 21.11 -10.75 20.06
CA LYS A 81 21.46 -11.15 21.43
C LYS A 81 20.30 -11.86 22.12
N LYS A 82 19.09 -11.31 22.05
CA LYS A 82 17.88 -11.91 22.63
C LYS A 82 17.54 -13.28 22.01
N ARG A 83 17.72 -13.41 20.69
CA ARG A 83 17.56 -14.70 20.00
C ARG A 83 18.56 -15.72 20.55
N ASP A 84 19.83 -15.35 20.67
CA ASP A 84 20.89 -16.27 21.11
C ASP A 84 20.72 -16.69 22.58
N GLU A 85 20.31 -15.75 23.44
CA GLU A 85 19.94 -16.03 24.82
C GLU A 85 18.74 -16.98 24.90
N SER A 86 17.71 -16.76 24.07
CA SER A 86 16.54 -17.66 24.03
C SER A 86 16.90 -19.07 23.54
N VAL A 87 17.83 -19.20 22.59
CA VAL A 87 18.31 -20.51 22.10
C VAL A 87 19.04 -21.23 23.22
N ARG A 88 19.96 -20.55 23.92
CA ARG A 88 20.67 -21.13 25.07
C ARG A 88 19.73 -21.61 26.17
N LEU A 89 18.74 -20.79 26.55
CA LEU A 89 17.77 -21.18 27.57
C LEU A 89 16.97 -22.43 27.18
N LYS A 90 16.62 -22.55 25.89
CA LYS A 90 15.92 -23.73 25.37
C LYS A 90 16.82 -24.98 25.42
N ASP A 91 18.09 -24.85 25.05
CA ASP A 91 19.05 -25.96 25.09
C ASP A 91 19.35 -26.42 26.52
N ASP A 92 19.46 -25.48 27.47
CA ASP A 92 19.63 -25.78 28.89
C ASP A 92 18.39 -26.49 29.45
N ALA A 93 17.18 -26.02 29.12
CA ALA A 93 15.93 -26.68 29.52
C ALA A 93 15.78 -28.08 28.91
N LEU A 94 16.23 -28.30 27.67
CA LEU A 94 16.25 -29.62 27.05
C LEU A 94 17.21 -30.57 27.77
N ARG A 95 18.39 -30.09 28.16
CA ARG A 95 19.37 -30.87 28.92
C ARG A 95 18.83 -31.26 30.29
N GLU A 96 18.23 -30.33 31.02
CA GLU A 96 17.59 -30.60 32.32
C GLU A 96 16.47 -31.64 32.18
N LYS A 97 15.65 -31.53 31.13
CA LYS A 97 14.60 -32.52 30.83
C LYS A 97 15.20 -33.91 30.56
N GLU A 98 16.30 -34.00 29.81
CA GLU A 98 16.97 -35.28 29.53
C GLU A 98 17.55 -35.92 30.80
N GLU A 99 18.15 -35.11 31.68
CA GLU A 99 18.66 -35.55 32.97
C GLU A 99 17.54 -36.03 33.90
N ALA A 100 16.42 -35.30 33.94
CA ALA A 100 15.22 -35.71 34.67
C ALA A 100 14.67 -37.04 34.12
N LEU A 101 14.63 -37.22 32.80
CA LEU A 101 14.17 -38.46 32.17
C LEU A 101 15.09 -39.64 32.55
N LYS A 102 16.41 -39.45 32.50
CA LYS A 102 17.39 -40.47 32.96
C LYS A 102 17.20 -40.82 34.44
N SER A 103 16.94 -39.84 35.30
CA SER A 103 16.67 -40.11 36.72
C SER A 103 15.36 -40.90 36.92
N ASN A 104 14.32 -40.58 36.14
CA ASN A 104 13.05 -41.28 36.20
C ASN A 104 13.16 -42.73 35.69
N GLU A 105 13.94 -42.98 34.63
CA GLU A 105 14.26 -44.34 34.19
C GLU A 105 14.96 -45.14 35.27
N ARG A 106 15.92 -44.55 35.99
CA ARG A 106 16.58 -45.21 37.14
C ARG A 106 15.59 -45.54 38.25
N LEU A 107 14.73 -44.60 38.64
CA LEU A 107 13.69 -44.83 39.65
C LEU A 107 12.71 -45.94 39.23
N LEU A 108 12.34 -46.00 37.94
CA LEU A 108 11.51 -47.09 37.42
C LEU A 108 12.20 -48.45 37.52
N THR A 109 13.50 -48.51 37.25
CA THR A 109 14.27 -49.75 37.41
C THR A 109 14.36 -50.17 38.88
N GLU A 110 14.66 -49.25 39.80
CA GLU A 110 14.70 -49.51 41.24
C GLU A 110 13.33 -49.96 41.77
N LEU A 111 12.24 -49.36 41.30
CA LEU A 111 10.88 -49.74 41.67
C LEU A 111 10.51 -51.13 41.14
N SER A 112 10.98 -51.51 39.96
CA SER A 112 10.82 -52.87 39.43
C SER A 112 11.57 -53.91 40.28
N GLU A 113 12.79 -53.59 40.71
CA GLU A 113 13.58 -54.45 41.59
C GLU A 113 12.96 -54.59 42.98
N ALA A 114 12.49 -53.49 43.58
CA ALA A 114 11.79 -53.50 44.85
C ALA A 114 10.50 -54.35 44.80
N ASN A 115 9.75 -54.30 43.70
CA ASN A 115 8.58 -55.16 43.51
C ASN A 115 8.96 -56.65 43.45
N LYS A 116 10.06 -57.01 42.77
CA LYS A 116 10.55 -58.40 42.74
C LYS A 116 10.93 -58.89 44.13
N LEU A 117 11.59 -58.05 44.93
CA LEU A 117 11.94 -58.39 46.32
C LEU A 117 10.68 -58.59 47.18
N ARG A 118 9.68 -57.70 47.06
CA ARG A 118 8.40 -57.84 47.76
C ARG A 118 7.71 -59.16 47.41
N ASP A 119 7.68 -59.52 46.13
CA ASP A 119 7.05 -60.76 45.68
C ASP A 119 7.78 -61.99 46.23
N GLU A 120 9.10 -61.94 46.39
CA GLU A 120 9.89 -63.01 47.01
C GLU A 120 9.65 -63.11 48.53
N TYR A 121 9.58 -61.99 49.24
CA TYR A 121 9.19 -61.97 50.66
C TYR A 121 7.77 -62.51 50.88
N SER A 122 6.83 -62.21 49.98
CA SER A 122 5.47 -62.74 50.05
C SER A 122 5.47 -64.28 49.98
N LYS A 123 6.26 -64.86 49.07
CA LYS A 123 6.41 -66.33 48.98
C LYS A 123 7.02 -66.93 50.25
N GLN A 124 8.01 -66.27 50.85
CA GLN A 124 8.60 -66.72 52.11
C GLN A 124 7.59 -66.71 53.27
N ILE A 125 6.75 -65.68 53.34
CA ILE A 125 5.67 -65.60 54.34
C ILE A 125 4.67 -66.75 54.17
N ASP A 126 4.30 -67.07 52.93
CA ASP A 126 3.39 -68.18 52.64
C ASP A 126 4.01 -69.54 53.03
N LEU A 127 5.32 -69.72 52.81
CA LEU A 127 6.06 -70.92 53.22
C LEU A 127 6.10 -71.08 54.74
N ILE A 128 6.48 -70.03 55.48
CA ILE A 128 6.51 -70.03 56.95
C ILE A 128 5.13 -70.33 57.54
N ARG A 129 4.07 -69.78 56.94
CA ARG A 129 2.69 -70.05 57.36
C ARG A 129 2.33 -71.52 57.20
N ALA A 130 2.77 -72.17 56.12
CA ALA A 130 2.55 -73.60 55.90
C ALA A 130 3.29 -74.46 56.94
N GLU A 131 4.55 -74.14 57.25
CA GLU A 131 5.35 -74.86 58.27
C GLU A 131 4.76 -74.71 59.68
N MET A 132 4.27 -73.52 60.03
CA MET A 132 3.65 -73.27 61.33
C MET A 132 2.37 -74.10 61.53
N ASN A 133 1.55 -74.24 60.48
CA ASN A 133 0.35 -75.06 60.51
C ASN A 133 0.67 -76.55 60.70
N ASP A 134 1.76 -77.05 60.12
CA ASP A 134 2.21 -78.44 60.30
C ASP A 134 2.74 -78.69 61.73
N ALA A 135 3.53 -77.77 62.26
CA ALA A 135 4.04 -77.82 63.64
C ALA A 135 2.90 -77.81 64.67
N GLU A 136 1.85 -77.02 64.44
CA GLU A 136 0.64 -76.99 65.28
C GLU A 136 -0.02 -78.37 65.34
N GLN A 137 -0.22 -79.03 64.19
CA GLN A 137 -0.79 -80.38 64.14
C GLN A 137 0.07 -81.42 64.87
N MET A 138 1.39 -81.34 64.74
CA MET A 138 2.33 -82.23 65.43
C MET A 138 2.27 -82.06 66.96
N MET A 139 2.18 -80.82 67.46
CA MET A 139 2.11 -80.55 68.90
C MET A 139 0.82 -81.09 69.53
N VAL A 140 -0.33 -80.86 68.89
CA VAL A 140 -1.62 -81.39 69.36
C VAL A 140 -1.56 -82.91 69.49
N THR A 141 -1.03 -83.59 68.47
CA THR A 141 -0.86 -85.05 68.45
C THR A 141 0.13 -85.54 69.52
N GLY A 142 1.17 -84.77 69.82
CA GLY A 142 2.17 -85.08 70.85
C GLY A 142 1.59 -85.00 72.27
N ILE A 143 0.80 -83.95 72.55
CA ILE A 143 0.15 -83.74 73.85
C ILE A 143 -0.81 -84.89 74.17
N GLU A 144 -1.61 -85.34 73.21
CA GLU A 144 -2.53 -86.48 73.40
C GLU A 144 -1.80 -87.79 73.77
N LYS A 145 -0.61 -88.04 73.20
CA LYS A 145 0.20 -89.24 73.48
C LYS A 145 0.83 -89.19 74.87
N ILE A 146 1.30 -88.02 75.32
CA ILE A 146 1.90 -87.83 76.65
C ILE A 146 0.84 -88.00 77.73
N LEU A 147 -0.34 -87.41 77.54
CA LEU A 147 -1.44 -87.49 78.49
C LEU A 147 -1.88 -88.95 78.74
N ARG A 148 -1.82 -89.80 77.70
CA ARG A 148 -2.14 -91.23 77.78
C ARG A 148 -1.10 -92.06 78.55
N LYS A 149 0.16 -91.59 78.65
CA LYS A 149 1.26 -92.30 79.32
C LYS A 149 1.45 -91.92 80.80
N LEU A 150 1.02 -90.73 81.20
CA LEU A 150 1.19 -90.25 82.58
C LEU A 150 0.22 -90.88 83.61
N SER A 151 -0.76 -91.65 83.16
CA SER A 151 -1.73 -92.33 84.05
C SER A 151 -1.20 -93.57 84.78
N SER A 152 0.01 -94.06 84.47
CA SER A 152 0.49 -95.39 84.88
C SER A 152 1.64 -95.43 85.90
N PHE A 153 2.19 -94.31 86.37
CA PHE A 153 3.38 -94.31 87.23
C PHE A 153 3.15 -93.63 88.59
N LYS A 154 2.82 -94.41 89.63
CA LYS A 154 3.05 -94.03 91.03
C LYS A 154 3.46 -95.25 91.85
N ASN A 155 4.76 -95.44 92.04
CA ASN A 155 5.35 -96.34 93.04
C ASN A 155 6.79 -95.90 93.35
N LEU A 156 7.13 -95.73 94.63
CA LEU A 156 8.53 -95.71 95.08
C LEU A 156 8.72 -96.69 96.24
N SER A 157 9.76 -97.49 96.07
CA SER A 157 10.22 -98.68 96.79
C SER A 157 11.69 -98.38 97.16
N ALA A 158 12.11 -98.51 98.42
CA ALA A 158 12.75 -99.68 99.05
C ALA A 158 14.27 -99.52 99.28
N GLY A 159 14.68 -99.67 100.54
CA GLY A 159 16.07 -99.83 100.98
C GLY A 159 16.16 -99.82 102.50
N GLY A 160 16.26 -100.98 103.16
CA GLY A 160 16.24 -101.15 104.63
C GLY A 160 17.53 -100.74 105.38
N LEU A 161 17.47 -100.59 106.70
CA LEU A 161 18.46 -99.93 107.56
C LEU A 161 19.89 -100.53 107.55
N PRO A 162 20.95 -99.69 107.60
CA PRO A 162 22.34 -100.15 107.68
C PRO A 162 22.64 -100.83 109.03
N ARG A 163 23.30 -102.00 109.02
CA ARG A 163 23.64 -102.79 110.22
C ARG A 163 25.07 -102.49 110.73
N SER A 164 25.23 -102.38 112.06
CA SER A 164 26.54 -102.31 112.73
C SER A 164 27.14 -103.69 112.97
N LYS A 165 28.47 -103.82 112.89
CA LYS A 165 29.22 -105.02 113.31
C LYS A 165 29.60 -105.03 114.80
N LYS A 166 29.45 -103.90 115.52
CA LYS A 166 29.84 -103.74 116.94
C LYS A 166 28.71 -103.97 117.94
N TYR A 167 27.46 -103.93 117.48
CA TYR A 167 26.28 -104.01 118.33
C TYR A 167 25.35 -105.11 117.80
N SER A 168 24.67 -105.85 118.67
CA SER A 168 23.66 -106.86 118.32
C SER A 168 22.35 -106.57 119.08
N GLY A 169 21.20 -106.97 118.54
CA GLY A 169 19.89 -106.63 119.12
C GLY A 169 19.49 -105.15 118.96
N LEU A 170 18.77 -104.60 119.93
CA LEU A 170 18.22 -103.23 119.89
C LEU A 170 19.28 -102.12 119.66
N PRO A 171 20.48 -102.16 120.26
CA PRO A 171 21.53 -101.15 120.01
C PRO A 171 22.03 -101.12 118.55
N ALA A 172 21.99 -102.24 117.82
CA ALA A 172 22.36 -102.29 116.40
C ALA A 172 21.34 -101.56 115.52
N ILE A 173 20.06 -101.69 115.86
CA ILE A 173 18.96 -100.98 115.21
C ILE A 173 19.07 -99.48 115.46
N ALA A 174 19.29 -99.07 116.72
CA ALA A 174 19.48 -97.67 117.08
C ALA A 174 20.65 -97.03 116.31
N TYR A 175 21.79 -97.72 116.20
CA TYR A 175 22.91 -97.26 115.39
C TYR A 175 22.55 -97.13 113.89
N GLY A 176 21.85 -98.12 113.34
CA GLY A 176 21.42 -98.10 111.94
C GLY A 176 20.45 -96.97 111.62
N VAL A 177 19.53 -96.66 112.56
CA VAL A 177 18.61 -95.52 112.49
C VAL A 177 19.43 -94.23 112.51
N ILE A 178 20.27 -94.03 113.53
CA ILE A 178 21.06 -92.80 113.71
C ILE A 178 21.96 -92.56 112.49
N LYS A 179 22.65 -93.60 112.00
CA LYS A 179 23.53 -93.48 110.84
C LYS A 179 22.76 -93.11 109.57
N ARG A 180 21.65 -93.80 109.29
CA ARG A 180 20.78 -93.48 108.15
C ARG A 180 20.22 -92.06 108.27
N THR A 181 19.78 -91.65 109.45
CA THR A 181 19.25 -90.31 109.68
C THR A 181 20.32 -89.26 109.42
N ASN A 182 21.55 -89.46 109.88
CA ASN A 182 22.67 -88.54 109.58
C ASN A 182 23.01 -88.53 108.09
N GLU A 183 23.08 -89.69 107.43
CA GLU A 183 23.29 -89.78 105.97
C GLU A 183 22.18 -89.04 105.20
N ILE A 184 20.92 -89.17 105.62
CA ILE A 184 19.79 -88.42 105.05
C ILE A 184 19.93 -86.91 105.29
N VAL A 185 20.28 -86.49 106.51
CA VAL A 185 20.46 -85.06 106.84
C VAL A 185 21.62 -84.46 106.04
N GLU A 186 22.75 -85.16 105.92
CA GLU A 186 23.89 -84.72 105.10
C GLU A 186 23.51 -84.62 103.62
N GLU A 187 22.76 -85.58 103.08
CA GLU A 187 22.28 -85.54 101.70
C GLU A 187 21.25 -84.42 101.49
N MET A 188 20.35 -84.20 102.45
CA MET A 188 19.43 -83.06 102.43
C MET A 188 20.16 -81.72 102.48
N LEU A 189 21.20 -81.60 103.32
CA LEU A 189 22.02 -80.37 103.39
C LEU A 189 22.76 -80.12 102.08
N LYS A 190 23.35 -81.16 101.47
CA LYS A 190 23.97 -81.04 100.14
C LYS A 190 22.96 -80.64 99.06
N GLN A 191 21.76 -81.22 99.07
CA GLN A 191 20.68 -80.83 98.16
C GLN A 191 20.24 -79.37 98.37
N ILE A 192 20.12 -78.92 99.63
CA ILE A 192 19.79 -77.52 99.95
C ILE A 192 20.91 -76.59 99.48
N GLU A 193 22.18 -76.92 99.71
CA GLU A 193 23.32 -76.11 99.32
C GLU A 193 23.44 -76.00 97.79
N THR A 194 23.37 -77.13 97.09
CA THR A 194 23.39 -77.16 95.61
C THR A 194 22.21 -76.39 95.01
N THR A 195 21.00 -76.55 95.56
CA THR A 195 19.82 -75.78 95.14
C THR A 195 19.99 -74.29 95.43
N THR A 196 20.55 -73.93 96.58
CA THR A 196 20.80 -72.52 96.96
C THR A 196 21.83 -71.88 96.06
N LYS A 197 22.92 -72.59 95.74
CA LYS A 197 23.95 -72.13 94.81
C LYS A 197 23.38 -71.94 93.41
N SER A 198 22.69 -72.94 92.86
CA SER A 198 22.04 -72.84 91.55
C SER A 198 21.03 -71.69 91.49
N ARG A 199 20.24 -71.46 92.55
CA ARG A 199 19.32 -70.32 92.64
C ARG A 199 20.06 -68.98 92.68
N ASN A 200 21.16 -68.89 93.42
CA ASN A 200 21.95 -67.66 93.50
C ASN A 200 22.64 -67.35 92.16
N ASP A 201 23.20 -68.37 91.49
CA ASP A 201 23.79 -68.25 90.15
C ASP A 201 22.72 -67.79 89.13
N ALA A 202 21.50 -68.32 89.20
CA ALA A 202 20.39 -67.90 88.34
C ALA A 202 19.96 -66.44 88.61
N ARG A 203 20.01 -65.98 89.88
CA ARG A 203 19.75 -64.58 90.22
C ARG A 203 20.83 -63.65 89.66
N GLU A 204 22.10 -64.03 89.77
CA GLU A 204 23.20 -63.23 89.24
C GLU A 204 23.12 -63.10 87.72
N GLN A 205 22.81 -64.19 87.01
CA GLN A 205 22.57 -64.15 85.56
C GLN A 205 21.39 -63.24 85.20
N MET A 206 20.30 -63.31 85.96
CA MET A 206 19.15 -62.43 85.76
C MET A 206 19.52 -60.97 86.02
N ASP A 207 20.29 -60.68 87.05
CA ASP A 207 20.76 -59.32 87.36
C ASP A 207 21.67 -58.77 86.26
N GLN A 208 22.59 -59.58 85.72
CA GLN A 208 23.42 -59.21 84.57
C GLN A 208 22.58 -58.87 83.33
N ARG A 209 21.60 -59.72 82.99
CA ARG A 209 20.68 -59.45 81.87
C ARG A 209 19.83 -58.20 82.12
N ASN A 210 19.40 -57.96 83.36
CA ASN A 210 18.65 -56.74 83.70
C ASN A 210 19.51 -55.48 83.48
N TYR A 211 20.81 -55.51 83.79
CA TYR A 211 21.72 -54.40 83.49
C TYR A 211 21.92 -54.21 81.98
N GLU A 212 22.09 -55.28 81.21
CA GLU A 212 22.18 -55.22 79.75
C GLU A 212 20.94 -54.56 79.14
N ILE A 213 19.75 -55.01 79.54
CA ILE A 213 18.46 -54.43 79.09
C ILE A 213 18.38 -52.94 79.45
N ALA A 214 18.79 -52.55 80.66
CA ALA A 214 18.75 -51.15 81.07
C ALA A 214 19.66 -50.25 80.22
N ILE A 215 20.84 -50.75 79.84
CA ILE A 215 21.77 -50.04 78.95
C ILE A 215 21.16 -49.91 77.54
N GLU A 216 20.63 -51.01 76.99
CA GLU A 216 19.98 -51.00 75.67
C GLU A 216 18.78 -50.05 75.64
N VAL A 217 17.92 -50.10 76.65
CA VAL A 217 16.78 -49.16 76.79
C VAL A 217 17.27 -47.72 76.87
N SER A 218 18.31 -47.43 77.65
CA SER A 218 18.86 -46.07 77.76
C SER A 218 19.41 -45.56 76.41
N GLN A 219 20.06 -46.42 75.63
CA GLN A 219 20.54 -46.08 74.28
C GLN A 219 19.38 -45.82 73.32
N LEU A 220 18.34 -46.66 73.36
CA LEU A 220 17.13 -46.47 72.56
C LEU A 220 16.41 -45.17 72.94
N GLU A 221 16.30 -44.86 74.23
CA GLU A 221 15.69 -43.60 74.69
C GLU A 221 16.49 -42.36 74.24
N ALA A 222 17.82 -42.42 74.26
CA ALA A 222 18.67 -41.36 73.75
C ALA A 222 18.49 -41.15 72.24
N THR A 223 18.46 -42.24 71.45
CA THR A 223 18.23 -42.15 70.00
C THR A 223 16.84 -41.65 69.65
N ILE A 224 15.79 -42.12 70.35
CA ILE A 224 14.42 -41.62 70.19
C ILE A 224 14.35 -40.13 70.52
N SER A 225 15.04 -39.68 71.57
CA SER A 225 15.06 -38.27 71.96
C SER A 225 15.74 -37.39 70.91
N GLY A 226 16.88 -37.83 70.37
CA GLY A 226 17.55 -37.14 69.25
C GLY A 226 16.68 -37.05 68.00
N LEU A 227 16.04 -38.16 67.61
CA LEU A 227 15.11 -38.18 66.48
C LEU A 227 13.90 -37.25 66.68
N ARG A 228 13.36 -37.16 67.90
CA ARG A 228 12.26 -36.22 68.21
C ARG A 228 12.69 -34.76 68.05
N GLU A 229 13.89 -34.42 68.49
CA GLU A 229 14.43 -33.07 68.31
C GLU A 229 14.63 -32.74 66.83
N GLU A 230 15.18 -33.68 66.05
CA GLU A 230 15.31 -33.52 64.60
C GLU A 230 13.97 -33.35 63.89
N VAL A 231 12.95 -34.13 64.28
CA VAL A 231 11.59 -34.00 63.74
C VAL A 231 11.00 -32.63 64.07
N ALA A 232 11.17 -32.13 65.30
CA ALA A 232 10.70 -30.79 65.67
C ALA A 232 11.41 -29.67 64.87
N LYS A 233 12.73 -29.79 64.67
CA LYS A 233 13.50 -28.86 63.83
C LYS A 233 13.05 -28.90 62.37
N LYS A 234 12.85 -30.09 61.80
CA LYS A 234 12.34 -30.23 60.43
C LYS A 234 10.91 -29.71 60.29
N SER A 235 10.05 -29.93 61.28
CA SER A 235 8.67 -29.44 61.29
C SER A 235 8.60 -27.92 61.27
N SER A 236 9.42 -27.24 62.09
CA SER A 236 9.47 -25.76 62.08
C SER A 236 10.01 -25.21 60.76
N ALA A 237 11.05 -25.83 60.19
CA ALA A 237 11.57 -25.44 58.87
C ALA A 237 10.52 -25.63 57.75
N VAL A 238 9.70 -26.68 57.81
CA VAL A 238 8.59 -26.88 56.86
C VAL A 238 7.54 -25.79 57.01
N GLU A 239 7.14 -25.43 58.23
CA GLU A 239 6.17 -24.37 58.49
C GLU A 239 6.67 -22.99 57.98
N ASP A 240 7.95 -22.68 58.20
CA ASP A 240 8.56 -21.46 57.66
C ASP A 240 8.55 -21.45 56.13
N LEU A 241 8.85 -22.59 55.48
CA LEU A 241 8.79 -22.72 54.02
C LEU A 241 7.36 -22.60 53.50
N GLU A 242 6.37 -23.20 54.17
CA GLU A 242 4.95 -23.09 53.80
C GLU A 242 4.50 -21.62 53.83
N LYS A 243 4.92 -20.86 54.86
CA LYS A 243 4.63 -19.43 54.95
C LYS A 243 5.24 -18.64 53.80
N VAL A 244 6.53 -18.87 53.48
CA VAL A 244 7.20 -18.20 52.36
C VAL A 244 6.53 -18.55 51.03
N VAL A 245 6.13 -19.81 50.84
CA VAL A 245 5.40 -20.25 49.65
C VAL A 245 4.05 -19.54 49.55
N ALA A 246 3.29 -19.43 50.65
CA ALA A 246 2.02 -18.71 50.67
C ALA A 246 2.16 -17.23 50.31
N GLU A 247 3.17 -16.54 50.86
CA GLU A 247 3.50 -15.15 50.52
C GLU A 247 3.84 -15.01 49.03
N LYS A 248 4.67 -15.91 48.48
CA LYS A 248 5.03 -15.91 47.05
C LYS A 248 3.85 -16.19 46.13
N VAL A 249 2.92 -17.06 46.54
CA VAL A 249 1.68 -17.31 45.79
C VAL A 249 0.80 -16.06 45.73
N MET A 250 0.69 -15.31 46.84
CA MET A 250 -0.04 -14.04 46.85
C MET A 250 0.62 -13.00 45.95
N GLU A 251 1.94 -12.80 46.07
CA GLU A 251 2.70 -11.88 45.20
C GLU A 251 2.54 -12.23 43.72
N LYS A 252 2.59 -13.51 43.37
CA LYS A 252 2.39 -13.99 42.00
C LYS A 252 0.98 -13.66 41.51
N SER A 253 -0.05 -13.89 42.32
CA SER A 253 -1.44 -13.60 41.95
C SER A 253 -1.68 -12.09 41.72
N GLU A 254 -1.00 -11.24 42.49
CA GLU A 254 -1.02 -9.79 42.32
C GLU A 254 -0.38 -9.38 40.99
N MET A 255 0.79 -9.94 40.68
CA MET A 255 1.50 -9.71 39.42
C MET A 255 0.68 -10.17 38.21
N GLU A 256 0.06 -11.35 38.28
CA GLU A 256 -0.80 -11.88 37.21
C GLU A 256 -1.99 -10.96 36.95
N ARG A 257 -2.60 -10.39 38.00
CA ARG A 257 -3.70 -9.44 37.86
C ARG A 257 -3.25 -8.14 37.20
N GLN A 258 -2.12 -7.58 37.64
CA GLN A 258 -1.55 -6.37 37.04
C GLN A 258 -1.16 -6.59 35.57
N MET A 259 -0.61 -7.76 35.23
CA MET A 259 -0.31 -8.10 33.85
C MET A 259 -1.58 -8.24 33.00
N ALA A 260 -2.63 -8.88 33.52
CA ALA A 260 -3.90 -9.00 32.82
C ALA A 260 -4.55 -7.63 32.55
N GLU A 261 -4.46 -6.70 33.51
CA GLU A 261 -4.95 -5.33 33.32
C GLU A 261 -4.16 -4.56 32.26
N LYS A 262 -2.82 -4.63 32.31
CA LYS A 262 -1.95 -4.04 31.28
C LYS A 262 -2.23 -4.61 29.89
N LEU A 263 -2.44 -5.91 29.78
CA LEU A 263 -2.80 -6.57 28.52
C LEU A 263 -4.13 -6.04 27.98
N ARG A 264 -5.14 -5.87 28.83
CA ARG A 264 -6.44 -5.30 28.43
C ARG A 264 -6.34 -3.85 27.95
N LEU A 265 -5.54 -3.03 28.62
CA LEU A 265 -5.30 -1.65 28.20
C LEU A 265 -4.61 -1.60 26.84
N MET A 266 -3.55 -2.39 26.66
CA MET A 266 -2.83 -2.49 25.38
C MET A 266 -3.73 -3.03 24.25
N GLU A 267 -4.61 -3.99 24.54
CA GLU A 267 -5.59 -4.50 23.58
C GLU A 267 -6.59 -3.42 23.16
N LYS A 268 -7.06 -2.61 24.12
CA LYS A 268 -7.93 -1.47 23.84
C LYS A 268 -7.24 -0.42 22.97
N GLU A 269 -6.02 -0.02 23.31
CA GLU A 269 -5.22 0.92 22.50
C GLU A 269 -4.95 0.36 21.09
N SER A 270 -4.71 -0.94 20.97
CA SER A 270 -4.55 -1.61 19.68
C SER A 270 -5.82 -1.53 18.83
N LEU A 271 -7.00 -1.66 19.43
CA LEU A 271 -8.28 -1.52 18.73
C LEU A 271 -8.52 -0.08 18.28
N GLU A 272 -8.25 0.90 19.14
CA GLU A 272 -8.36 2.33 18.80
C GLU A 272 -7.41 2.72 17.65
N LEU A 273 -6.17 2.22 17.68
CA LEU A 273 -5.21 2.44 16.59
C LEU A 273 -5.66 1.77 15.28
N LYS A 274 -6.24 0.57 15.33
CA LYS A 274 -6.77 -0.11 14.14
C LYS A 274 -7.94 0.65 13.52
N GLU A 275 -8.83 1.20 14.33
CA GLU A 275 -9.94 2.04 13.86
C GLU A 275 -9.40 3.29 13.16
N LEU A 276 -8.44 3.97 13.78
CA LEU A 276 -7.79 5.16 13.20
C LEU A 276 -7.10 4.83 11.86
N VAL A 277 -6.38 3.71 11.78
CA VAL A 277 -5.77 3.23 10.52
C VAL A 277 -6.85 3.02 9.45
N SER A 278 -7.97 2.38 9.80
CA SER A 278 -9.07 2.18 8.86
C SER A 278 -9.67 3.50 8.37
N GLU A 279 -9.81 4.51 9.23
CA GLU A 279 -10.23 5.85 8.82
C GLU A 279 -9.26 6.49 7.82
N TYR A 280 -7.96 6.39 8.06
CA TYR A 280 -6.94 6.93 7.16
C TYR A 280 -6.88 6.16 5.84
N GLU A 281 -7.04 4.84 5.85
CA GLU A 281 -7.17 4.04 4.63
C GLU A 281 -8.38 4.46 3.80
N ASN A 282 -9.53 4.70 4.44
CA ASN A 282 -10.74 5.18 3.77
C ASN A 282 -10.54 6.58 3.17
N LYS A 283 -9.88 7.49 3.89
CA LYS A 283 -9.52 8.83 3.38
C LYS A 283 -8.56 8.74 2.19
N SER A 284 -7.56 7.87 2.26
CA SER A 284 -6.61 7.62 1.17
C SER A 284 -7.34 7.09 -0.07
N ARG A 285 -8.21 6.09 0.09
CA ARG A 285 -9.01 5.53 -1.00
C ARG A 285 -9.89 6.59 -1.66
N ASN A 286 -10.54 7.46 -0.88
CA ASN A 286 -11.34 8.56 -1.42
C ASN A 286 -10.49 9.54 -2.26
N LEU A 287 -9.27 9.86 -1.81
CA LEU A 287 -8.36 10.72 -2.58
C LEU A 287 -7.88 10.02 -3.87
N GLU A 288 -7.60 8.73 -3.81
CA GLU A 288 -7.23 7.91 -4.97
C GLU A 288 -8.36 7.86 -6.01
N GLU A 289 -9.60 7.62 -5.58
CA GLU A 289 -10.79 7.67 -6.44
C GLU A 289 -10.96 9.04 -7.11
N LYS A 290 -10.68 10.14 -6.41
CA LYS A 290 -10.72 11.50 -6.98
C LYS A 290 -9.62 11.72 -8.02
N ILE A 291 -8.41 11.23 -7.75
CA ILE A 291 -7.29 11.31 -8.70
C ILE A 291 -7.62 10.51 -9.96
N ASP A 292 -8.15 9.30 -9.80
CA ASP A 292 -8.55 8.44 -10.91
C ASP A 292 -9.69 9.04 -11.74
N ALA A 293 -10.64 9.73 -11.10
CA ALA A 293 -11.69 10.46 -11.79
C ALA A 293 -11.16 11.64 -12.62
N GLN A 294 -10.01 12.23 -12.27
CA GLN A 294 -9.40 13.36 -13.00
C GLN A 294 -8.54 12.93 -14.19
N LYS A 295 -7.94 11.74 -14.16
CA LYS A 295 -7.12 11.20 -15.26
C LYS A 295 -7.78 11.27 -16.65
N PRO A 296 -9.04 10.81 -16.85
CA PRO A 296 -9.67 10.88 -18.17
C PRO A 296 -9.92 12.32 -18.65
N LEU A 297 -10.22 13.25 -17.73
CA LEU A 297 -10.44 14.65 -18.08
C LEU A 297 -9.17 15.31 -18.62
N LEU A 298 -8.02 15.01 -18.03
CA LEU A 298 -6.73 15.49 -18.52
C LEU A 298 -6.35 14.86 -19.85
N SER A 299 -6.62 13.56 -20.04
CA SER A 299 -6.42 12.89 -21.33
C SER A 299 -7.23 13.55 -22.45
N ASP A 300 -8.51 13.85 -22.18
CA ASP A 300 -9.36 14.59 -23.11
C ASP A 300 -8.81 16.00 -23.40
N GLN A 301 -8.31 16.71 -22.37
CA GLN A 301 -7.72 18.03 -22.52
C GLN A 301 -6.46 18.01 -23.41
N LEU A 302 -5.53 17.08 -23.19
CA LEU A 302 -4.34 16.92 -24.03
C LEU A 302 -4.73 16.61 -25.48
N ASN A 303 -5.73 15.76 -25.70
CA ASN A 303 -6.23 15.45 -27.04
C ASN A 303 -6.77 16.70 -27.76
N PHE A 304 -7.51 17.57 -27.06
CA PHE A 304 -7.95 18.85 -27.63
C PHE A 304 -6.78 19.80 -27.91
N ILE A 305 -5.80 19.86 -27.01
CA ILE A 305 -4.58 20.66 -27.19
C ILE A 305 -3.83 20.21 -28.45
N SER A 306 -3.60 18.92 -28.63
CA SER A 306 -2.95 18.39 -29.85
C SER A 306 -3.71 18.78 -31.12
N LYS A 307 -5.05 18.65 -31.12
CA LYS A 307 -5.89 19.04 -32.27
C LYS A 307 -5.81 20.53 -32.59
N ILE A 308 -5.85 21.39 -31.58
CA ILE A 308 -5.75 22.84 -31.79
C ILE A 308 -4.35 23.21 -32.28
N HIS A 309 -3.33 22.59 -31.71
CA HIS A 309 -1.95 22.80 -32.11
C HIS A 309 -1.73 22.43 -33.60
N GLU A 310 -2.22 21.26 -34.04
CA GLU A 310 -2.21 20.83 -35.45
C GLU A 310 -2.95 21.82 -36.36
N GLN A 311 -4.13 22.30 -35.93
CA GLN A 311 -4.92 23.28 -36.70
C GLN A 311 -4.20 24.63 -36.83
N MET A 312 -3.62 25.15 -35.75
CA MET A 312 -2.86 26.40 -35.76
C MET A 312 -1.63 26.27 -36.66
N TYR A 313 -0.94 25.14 -36.61
CA TYR A 313 0.21 24.89 -37.47
C TYR A 313 -0.17 24.83 -38.95
N SER A 314 -1.25 24.14 -39.28
CA SER A 314 -1.82 24.12 -40.63
C SER A 314 -2.17 25.53 -41.12
N LEU A 315 -2.76 26.37 -40.26
CA LEU A 315 -3.07 27.76 -40.55
C LEU A 315 -1.81 28.60 -40.82
N ILE A 316 -0.77 28.47 -40.00
CA ILE A 316 0.52 29.14 -40.22
C ILE A 316 1.13 28.69 -41.55
N SER A 317 1.05 27.40 -41.88
CA SER A 317 1.56 26.87 -43.14
C SER A 317 0.82 27.44 -44.35
N LEU A 318 -0.51 27.61 -44.27
CA LEU A 318 -1.31 28.21 -45.34
C LEU A 318 -1.04 29.70 -45.53
N LEU A 319 -0.75 30.43 -44.44
CA LEU A 319 -0.46 31.86 -44.48
C LEU A 319 0.96 32.18 -44.98
N ASN A 320 1.87 31.20 -45.01
CA ASN A 320 3.22 31.38 -45.50
C ASN A 320 3.38 30.74 -46.88
N ASP A 321 3.47 31.55 -47.94
CA ASP A 321 3.92 31.10 -49.26
C ASP A 321 5.44 30.82 -49.29
N ASP A 322 6.17 31.26 -48.27
CA ASP A 322 7.61 31.02 -48.15
C ASP A 322 7.91 29.65 -47.55
N SER A 323 8.48 28.77 -48.38
CA SER A 323 9.12 27.50 -48.05
C SER A 323 10.26 27.55 -47.01
N ASN A 324 10.48 28.70 -46.36
CA ASN A 324 11.60 28.96 -45.44
C ASN A 324 11.11 29.26 -44.02
N MET A 325 10.40 28.32 -43.40
CA MET A 325 10.29 28.30 -41.95
C MET A 325 10.75 26.92 -41.49
N ASP A 326 11.78 26.92 -40.65
CA ASP A 326 12.44 25.75 -40.07
C ASP A 326 11.40 24.72 -39.59
N GLN A 327 11.16 23.71 -40.40
CA GLN A 327 10.06 22.75 -40.26
C GLN A 327 10.22 21.80 -39.05
N HIS A 328 11.18 22.04 -38.16
CA HIS A 328 11.66 21.03 -37.22
C HIS A 328 11.52 21.35 -35.73
N GLU A 329 11.20 22.58 -35.31
CA GLU A 329 11.07 22.88 -33.86
C GLU A 329 9.63 22.83 -33.32
N PHE A 330 8.62 22.93 -34.19
CA PHE A 330 7.22 23.07 -33.76
C PHE A 330 6.31 21.90 -34.16
N SER A 331 6.82 20.88 -34.87
CA SER A 331 5.99 19.81 -35.46
C SER A 331 6.19 18.42 -34.85
N GLU A 332 6.74 18.34 -33.63
CA GLU A 332 6.68 17.10 -32.87
C GLU A 332 5.55 17.24 -31.84
N SER A 333 4.48 16.45 -32.01
CA SER A 333 3.33 16.38 -31.11
C SER A 333 3.81 15.97 -29.71
N LEU A 334 4.23 16.96 -28.92
CA LEU A 334 4.77 16.78 -27.56
C LEU A 334 3.67 16.47 -26.54
N PHE A 335 2.40 16.64 -26.93
CA PHE A 335 1.24 16.64 -26.05
C PHE A 335 0.36 15.40 -26.25
N LEU A 336 0.99 14.24 -26.38
CA LEU A 336 0.26 12.98 -26.44
C LEU A 336 -0.37 12.67 -25.07
N PRO A 337 -1.63 12.18 -25.04
CA PRO A 337 -2.20 11.58 -23.84
C PRO A 337 -1.42 10.29 -23.53
N GLN A 338 -0.37 10.44 -22.75
CA GLN A 338 0.52 9.35 -22.40
C GLN A 338 0.10 8.78 -21.03
N GLU A 339 0.36 7.50 -20.76
CA GLU A 339 0.15 6.87 -19.45
C GLU A 339 1.13 7.42 -18.38
N MET A 340 1.36 8.73 -18.35
CA MET A 340 2.15 9.40 -17.34
C MET A 340 1.29 9.71 -16.11
N GLY A 341 1.95 10.00 -14.99
CA GLY A 341 1.27 10.42 -13.76
C GLY A 341 0.42 11.68 -13.97
N LEU A 342 -0.53 11.89 -13.04
CA LEU A 342 -1.46 13.04 -13.10
C LEU A 342 -0.69 14.37 -13.22
N GLU A 343 0.41 14.49 -12.49
CA GLU A 343 1.25 15.68 -12.45
C GLU A 343 1.94 15.94 -13.80
N GLU A 344 2.49 14.91 -14.43
CA GLU A 344 3.07 15.00 -15.76
C GLU A 344 2.04 15.40 -16.81
N ASN A 345 0.82 14.85 -16.74
CA ASN A 345 -0.26 15.23 -17.65
C ASN A 345 -0.69 16.69 -17.45
N ILE A 346 -0.74 17.18 -16.20
CA ILE A 346 -0.99 18.61 -15.93
C ILE A 346 0.13 19.48 -16.52
N ARG A 347 1.40 19.11 -16.33
CA ARG A 347 2.55 19.83 -16.90
C ARG A 347 2.52 19.86 -18.42
N ALA A 348 2.27 18.72 -19.07
CA ALA A 348 2.17 18.62 -20.52
C ALA A 348 1.01 19.44 -21.07
N SER A 349 -0.15 19.41 -20.40
CA SER A 349 -1.30 20.25 -20.74
C SER A 349 -0.96 21.75 -20.67
N LEU A 350 -0.29 22.19 -19.60
CA LEU A 350 0.12 23.60 -19.47
C LEU A 350 1.08 24.03 -20.58
N ALA A 351 2.13 23.24 -20.83
CA ALA A 351 3.08 23.53 -21.91
C ALA A 351 2.41 23.55 -23.29
N GLY A 352 1.41 22.70 -23.52
CA GLY A 352 0.65 22.68 -24.76
C GLY A 352 -0.25 23.89 -24.93
N MET A 353 -0.86 24.37 -23.86
CA MET A 353 -1.61 25.63 -23.86
C MET A 353 -0.69 26.83 -24.16
N ASP A 354 0.49 26.88 -23.56
CA ASP A 354 1.48 27.94 -23.83
C ASP A 354 1.95 27.92 -25.29
N SER A 355 2.21 26.74 -25.86
CA SER A 355 2.55 26.61 -27.28
C SER A 355 1.42 27.11 -28.19
N ILE A 356 0.17 26.70 -27.92
CA ILE A 356 -1.00 27.18 -28.68
C ILE A 356 -1.11 28.71 -28.62
N TYR A 357 -0.85 29.31 -27.45
CA TYR A 357 -0.90 30.76 -27.29
C TYR A 357 0.14 31.46 -28.18
N GLU A 358 1.39 30.99 -28.20
CA GLU A 358 2.44 31.55 -29.06
C GLU A 358 2.14 31.34 -30.54
N LEU A 359 1.67 30.15 -30.95
CA LEU A 359 1.24 29.90 -32.33
C LEU A 359 0.09 30.84 -32.74
N THR A 360 -0.88 31.06 -31.86
CA THR A 360 -2.01 31.97 -32.11
C THR A 360 -1.52 33.40 -32.32
N LYS A 361 -0.56 33.86 -31.51
CA LYS A 361 0.06 35.18 -31.68
C LYS A 361 0.75 35.33 -33.04
N ILE A 362 1.47 34.30 -33.49
CA ILE A 362 2.10 34.27 -34.82
C ILE A 362 1.04 34.33 -35.92
N VAL A 363 -0.02 33.52 -35.82
CA VAL A 363 -1.14 33.52 -36.79
C VAL A 363 -1.79 34.90 -36.89
N ILE A 364 -2.03 35.57 -35.75
CA ILE A 364 -2.64 36.90 -35.73
C ILE A 364 -1.75 37.90 -36.49
N VAL A 365 -0.45 37.96 -36.19
CA VAL A 365 0.48 38.87 -36.85
C VAL A 365 0.53 38.62 -38.35
N LYS A 366 0.68 37.36 -38.78
CA LYS A 366 0.72 37.00 -40.21
C LYS A 366 -0.59 37.35 -40.92
N THR A 367 -1.73 37.10 -40.29
CA THR A 367 -3.04 37.44 -40.86
C THR A 367 -3.21 38.96 -40.99
N THR A 368 -2.73 39.75 -40.02
CA THR A 368 -2.75 41.22 -40.12
C THR A 368 -1.83 41.74 -41.23
N ASP A 369 -0.66 41.15 -41.41
CA ASP A 369 0.29 41.54 -42.46
C ASP A 369 -0.32 41.29 -43.86
N ILE A 370 -0.89 40.11 -44.08
CA ILE A 370 -1.59 39.76 -45.33
C ILE A 370 -2.79 40.68 -45.56
N PHE A 371 -3.54 41.01 -44.51
CA PHE A 371 -4.68 41.92 -44.62
C PHE A 371 -4.26 43.34 -45.01
N GLU A 372 -3.20 43.88 -44.42
CA GLU A 372 -2.68 45.20 -44.76
C GLU A 372 -2.07 45.23 -46.18
N GLU A 373 -1.41 44.14 -46.61
CA GLU A 373 -0.94 43.99 -48.00
C GLU A 373 -2.11 44.03 -48.98
N ARG A 374 -3.14 43.20 -48.75
CA ARG A 374 -4.36 43.19 -49.58
C ARG A 374 -5.08 44.53 -49.61
N LYS A 375 -5.10 45.25 -48.50
CA LYS A 375 -5.68 46.59 -48.41
C LYS A 375 -4.87 47.61 -49.21
N TYR A 376 -3.54 47.53 -49.19
CA TYR A 376 -2.69 48.37 -50.04
C TYR A 376 -2.91 48.05 -51.53
N GLU A 377 -2.95 46.76 -51.91
CA GLU A 377 -3.28 46.33 -53.28
C GLU A 377 -4.65 46.84 -53.72
N ALA A 378 -5.67 46.71 -52.87
CA ALA A 378 -7.02 47.18 -53.15
C ALA A 378 -7.06 48.70 -53.33
N LYS A 379 -6.31 49.46 -52.51
CA LYS A 379 -6.19 50.91 -52.65
C LYS A 379 -5.50 51.29 -53.95
N LYS A 380 -4.41 50.61 -54.32
CA LYS A 380 -3.70 50.81 -55.60
C LYS A 380 -4.63 50.51 -56.78
N LEU A 381 -5.35 49.39 -56.75
CA LEU A 381 -6.34 49.04 -57.77
C LEU A 381 -7.45 50.09 -57.85
N HIS A 382 -7.96 50.57 -56.72
CA HIS A 382 -8.97 51.62 -56.68
C HIS A 382 -8.47 52.93 -57.32
N GLU A 383 -7.23 53.34 -57.05
CA GLU A 383 -6.60 54.50 -57.68
C GLU A 383 -6.47 54.31 -59.20
N THR A 384 -6.06 53.12 -59.67
CA THR A 384 -5.98 52.82 -61.11
C THR A 384 -7.36 52.84 -61.78
N VAL A 385 -8.38 52.31 -61.13
CA VAL A 385 -9.77 52.34 -61.64
C VAL A 385 -10.27 53.78 -61.69
N ALA A 386 -10.02 54.59 -60.65
CA ALA A 386 -10.39 56.00 -60.63
C ALA A 386 -9.72 56.80 -61.75
N GLN A 387 -8.45 56.50 -62.06
CA GLN A 387 -7.72 57.10 -63.18
C GLN A 387 -8.35 56.71 -64.53
N LEU A 388 -8.62 55.43 -64.75
CA LEU A 388 -9.28 54.94 -65.98
C LEU A 388 -10.68 55.52 -66.16
N VAL A 389 -11.43 55.74 -65.08
CA VAL A 389 -12.74 56.40 -65.13
C VAL A 389 -12.61 57.87 -65.59
N LYS A 390 -11.62 58.60 -65.07
CA LYS A 390 -11.33 59.97 -65.53
C LYS A 390 -10.93 60.01 -67.00
N GLU A 391 -10.07 59.09 -67.44
CA GLU A 391 -9.67 58.97 -68.85
C GLU A 391 -10.87 58.65 -69.73
N LYS A 392 -11.75 57.73 -69.30
CA LYS A 392 -13.02 57.44 -69.98
C LYS A 392 -13.92 58.68 -70.08
N GLU A 393 -14.04 59.47 -69.02
CA GLU A 393 -14.81 60.72 -69.05
C GLU A 393 -14.22 61.76 -70.00
N GLN A 394 -12.89 61.90 -70.01
CA GLN A 394 -12.16 62.76 -70.94
C GLN A 394 -12.36 62.33 -72.39
N ILE A 395 -12.16 61.04 -72.71
CA ILE A 395 -12.44 60.46 -74.03
C ILE A 395 -13.92 60.68 -74.38
N GLY A 396 -14.83 60.44 -73.45
CA GLY A 396 -16.27 60.68 -73.63
C GLY A 396 -16.59 62.16 -73.93
N SER A 397 -15.91 63.10 -73.26
CA SER A 397 -16.06 64.54 -73.52
C SER A 397 -15.46 64.96 -74.86
N LEU A 398 -14.30 64.39 -75.22
CA LEU A 398 -13.65 64.57 -76.52
C LEU A 398 -14.56 64.08 -77.64
N LEU A 399 -15.06 62.84 -77.55
CA LEU A 399 -16.01 62.24 -78.48
C LEU A 399 -17.30 63.06 -78.59
N ARG A 400 -17.90 63.48 -77.47
CA ARG A 400 -19.07 64.37 -77.51
C ARG A 400 -18.74 65.71 -78.18
N SER A 401 -17.55 66.27 -77.95
CA SER A 401 -17.13 67.54 -78.56
C SER A 401 -16.81 67.41 -80.05
N THR A 402 -16.17 66.32 -80.49
CA THR A 402 -15.86 66.05 -81.89
C THR A 402 -17.11 65.67 -82.66
N LEU A 403 -18.01 64.88 -82.08
CA LEU A 403 -19.35 64.65 -82.63
C LEU A 403 -20.14 65.96 -82.71
N SER A 404 -20.13 66.79 -81.67
CA SER A 404 -20.82 68.09 -81.68
C SER A 404 -20.22 69.09 -82.69
N LYS A 405 -18.89 69.11 -82.86
CA LYS A 405 -18.21 69.92 -83.90
C LYS A 405 -18.54 69.41 -85.31
N ARG A 406 -18.53 68.08 -85.52
CA ARG A 406 -18.92 67.45 -86.78
C ARG A 406 -20.38 67.70 -87.13
N MET A 407 -21.26 67.86 -86.14
CA MET A 407 -22.68 68.19 -86.34
C MET A 407 -22.92 69.68 -86.68
N LYS A 408 -21.93 70.56 -86.46
CA LYS A 408 -22.01 72.01 -86.74
C LYS A 408 -21.36 72.44 -88.06
N TYR A 409 -20.61 71.57 -88.73
CA TYR A 409 -20.02 71.82 -90.04
C TYR A 409 -20.52 70.75 -91.03
N ASP A 410 -21.50 71.14 -91.84
CA ASP A 410 -21.95 70.56 -93.12
C ASP A 410 -22.48 69.10 -93.14
N THR A 411 -23.81 69.01 -93.08
CA THR A 411 -24.65 67.83 -93.39
C THR A 411 -24.84 67.55 -94.88
N SER A 412 -23.82 67.77 -95.72
CA SER A 412 -23.91 67.32 -97.12
C SER A 412 -22.54 67.02 -97.70
N SER A 413 -22.33 65.75 -98.06
CA SER A 413 -21.17 65.14 -98.74
C SER A 413 -19.91 64.90 -97.89
N ASN A 414 -19.89 63.76 -97.17
CA ASN A 414 -18.71 62.88 -97.05
C ASN A 414 -19.04 61.63 -96.19
N THR A 415 -20.02 60.84 -96.63
CA THR A 415 -20.38 59.55 -95.98
C THR A 415 -19.29 58.48 -96.14
N SER A 416 -18.40 58.59 -97.13
CA SER A 416 -17.31 57.64 -97.42
C SER A 416 -16.20 57.64 -96.35
N GLU A 417 -15.71 58.81 -95.93
CA GLU A 417 -14.67 58.92 -94.90
C GLU A 417 -15.17 58.49 -93.51
N LEU A 418 -16.50 58.50 -93.30
CA LEU A 418 -17.12 58.11 -92.05
C LEU A 418 -17.05 56.60 -91.82
N PHE A 419 -17.18 55.80 -92.89
CA PHE A 419 -17.00 54.35 -92.84
C PHE A 419 -15.54 53.95 -92.68
N GLU A 420 -14.60 54.66 -93.32
CA GLU A 420 -13.17 54.34 -93.23
C GLU A 420 -12.60 54.63 -91.83
N VAL A 421 -13.01 55.73 -91.20
CA VAL A 421 -12.60 56.06 -89.81
C VAL A 421 -13.25 55.11 -88.79
N ALA A 422 -14.50 54.71 -89.00
CA ALA A 422 -15.17 53.73 -88.15
C ALA A 422 -14.54 52.33 -88.28
N GLU A 423 -14.21 51.91 -89.51
CA GLU A 423 -13.53 50.65 -89.81
C GLU A 423 -12.12 50.59 -89.19
N ASN A 424 -11.38 51.71 -89.25
CA ASN A 424 -10.06 51.80 -88.61
C ASN A 424 -10.16 51.78 -87.07
N GLY A 425 -11.16 52.42 -86.46
CA GLY A 425 -11.38 52.41 -85.01
C GLY A 425 -11.88 51.06 -84.45
N LEU A 426 -12.71 50.34 -85.22
CA LEU A 426 -13.13 48.97 -84.90
C LEU A 426 -11.95 47.99 -85.00
N ARG A 427 -11.07 48.19 -85.99
CA ARG A 427 -9.84 47.40 -86.15
C ARG A 427 -8.86 47.60 -84.99
N GLU A 428 -8.73 48.83 -84.47
CA GLU A 428 -7.92 49.11 -83.26
C GLU A 428 -8.51 48.47 -81.99
N SER A 429 -9.82 48.20 -81.97
CA SER A 429 -10.52 47.49 -80.90
C SER A 429 -10.59 45.97 -81.10
N GLY A 430 -9.89 45.43 -82.11
CA GLY A 430 -9.82 43.99 -82.40
C GLY A 430 -10.97 43.40 -83.23
N ILE A 431 -11.86 44.23 -83.79
CA ILE A 431 -13.03 43.80 -84.58
C ILE A 431 -12.80 44.15 -86.06
N ASN A 432 -12.69 43.14 -86.93
CA ASN A 432 -12.35 43.33 -88.35
C ASN A 432 -13.60 43.27 -89.24
N VAL A 433 -14.21 44.42 -89.54
CA VAL A 433 -15.40 44.52 -90.40
C VAL A 433 -15.14 45.49 -91.55
N ARG A 434 -15.15 45.00 -92.79
CA ARG A 434 -15.07 45.79 -94.03
C ARG A 434 -16.45 46.17 -94.52
N PHE A 435 -16.81 47.46 -94.48
CA PHE A 435 -18.13 47.91 -94.93
C PHE A 435 -18.32 47.81 -96.45
N SER A 436 -17.23 47.67 -97.22
CA SER A 436 -17.26 47.47 -98.67
C SER A 436 -17.93 46.16 -99.11
N ASN A 437 -17.94 45.13 -98.26
CA ASN A 437 -18.49 43.82 -98.64
C ASN A 437 -20.02 43.72 -98.46
N ILE A 438 -20.65 44.70 -97.80
CA ILE A 438 -22.10 44.71 -97.58
C ILE A 438 -22.83 45.39 -98.76
N LEU A 439 -22.14 46.26 -99.52
CA LEU A 439 -22.71 46.99 -100.66
C LEU A 439 -22.64 46.22 -102.00
N GLU A 440 -21.84 45.15 -102.12
CA GLU A 440 -21.66 44.37 -103.37
C GLU A 440 -22.69 43.25 -103.57
N HIS A 441 -23.67 43.08 -102.68
CA HIS A 441 -24.69 42.02 -102.78
C HIS A 441 -26.11 42.52 -103.06
N ARG A 442 -26.26 43.56 -103.90
CA ARG A 442 -27.59 43.90 -104.45
C ARG A 442 -27.65 44.45 -105.88
N ASP A 443 -26.62 44.28 -106.70
CA ASP A 443 -26.74 44.50 -108.14
C ASP A 443 -27.43 43.30 -108.82
N LYS A 444 -28.77 43.22 -108.67
CA LYS A 444 -29.74 42.57 -109.59
C LYS A 444 -31.12 42.45 -108.94
N ALA A 445 -31.83 43.56 -108.84
CA ALA A 445 -33.28 43.65 -109.04
C ALA A 445 -33.67 45.12 -108.83
N GLY A 446 -33.79 45.85 -109.93
CA GLY A 446 -34.23 47.23 -109.90
C GLY A 446 -35.72 47.31 -109.55
N THR A 447 -36.03 48.09 -108.53
CA THR A 447 -37.22 48.95 -108.50
C THR A 447 -36.98 50.04 -107.47
N HIS A 448 -37.24 51.28 -107.91
CA HIS A 448 -37.13 52.54 -107.18
C HIS A 448 -37.88 52.48 -105.84
N GLU A 449 -37.17 52.50 -104.71
CA GLU A 449 -37.73 52.87 -103.40
C GLU A 449 -36.78 53.86 -102.72
N THR A 450 -37.36 54.89 -102.12
CA THR A 450 -36.70 56.13 -101.67
C THR A 450 -35.71 55.88 -100.54
N ALA A 451 -34.65 56.70 -100.48
CA ALA A 451 -33.58 56.64 -99.45
C ALA A 451 -34.08 56.58 -97.99
N ASP A 452 -35.33 56.96 -97.73
CA ASP A 452 -35.98 56.84 -96.42
C ASP A 452 -36.26 55.37 -96.01
N ASP A 453 -36.52 54.45 -96.95
CA ASP A 453 -36.74 53.02 -96.66
C ASP A 453 -35.43 52.29 -96.34
N GLU A 454 -34.30 52.75 -96.90
CA GLU A 454 -32.96 52.25 -96.60
C GLU A 454 -32.50 52.68 -95.20
N VAL A 455 -32.80 53.92 -94.82
CA VAL A 455 -32.58 54.42 -93.45
C VAL A 455 -33.51 53.72 -92.47
N TYR A 456 -34.77 53.46 -92.83
CA TYR A 456 -35.71 52.70 -91.99
C TYR A 456 -35.33 51.23 -91.83
N THR A 457 -34.81 50.57 -92.87
CA THR A 457 -34.33 49.18 -92.77
C THR A 457 -33.01 49.09 -92.00
N LEU A 458 -32.09 50.04 -92.15
CA LEU A 458 -30.86 50.10 -91.35
C LEU A 458 -31.16 50.44 -89.88
N ALA A 459 -32.09 51.36 -89.63
CA ALA A 459 -32.57 51.67 -88.28
C ALA A 459 -33.27 50.47 -87.65
N GLY A 460 -34.08 49.72 -88.42
CA GLY A 460 -34.71 48.48 -87.96
C GLY A 460 -33.72 47.36 -87.67
N ALA A 461 -32.66 47.22 -88.48
CA ALA A 461 -31.58 46.25 -88.24
C ALA A 461 -30.75 46.63 -87.00
N LEU A 462 -30.42 47.92 -86.84
CA LEU A 462 -29.72 48.41 -85.65
C LEU A 462 -30.59 48.29 -84.40
N GLU A 463 -31.89 48.59 -84.48
CA GLU A 463 -32.85 48.40 -83.39
C GLU A 463 -32.95 46.92 -83.01
N LYS A 464 -32.94 46.01 -83.98
CA LYS A 464 -32.93 44.57 -83.73
C LYS A 464 -31.64 44.14 -83.01
N ILE A 465 -30.47 44.58 -83.47
CA ILE A 465 -29.17 44.28 -82.84
C ILE A 465 -29.10 44.88 -81.44
N VAL A 466 -29.59 46.10 -81.24
CA VAL A 466 -29.64 46.74 -79.91
C VAL A 466 -30.57 45.97 -78.99
N LYS A 467 -31.77 45.57 -79.44
CA LYS A 467 -32.70 44.74 -78.65
C LYS A 467 -32.08 43.38 -78.32
N GLU A 468 -31.40 42.74 -79.27
CA GLU A 468 -30.72 41.47 -79.06
C GLU A 468 -29.57 41.60 -78.06
N SER A 469 -28.74 42.64 -78.16
CA SER A 469 -27.69 42.93 -77.18
C SER A 469 -28.25 43.30 -75.81
N GLN A 470 -29.40 43.99 -75.73
CA GLN A 470 -30.05 44.30 -74.46
C GLN A 470 -30.59 43.05 -73.77
N VAL A 471 -31.12 42.10 -74.54
CA VAL A 471 -31.54 40.79 -74.02
C VAL A 471 -30.33 40.01 -73.53
N GLU A 472 -29.25 39.94 -74.30
CA GLU A 472 -28.02 39.25 -73.90
C GLU A 472 -27.39 39.87 -72.63
N ILE A 473 -27.37 41.21 -72.52
CA ILE A 473 -26.90 41.90 -71.31
C ILE A 473 -27.81 41.58 -70.11
N LEU A 474 -29.12 41.49 -70.31
CA LEU A 474 -30.06 41.11 -69.25
C LEU A 474 -29.87 39.65 -68.84
N GLU A 475 -29.64 38.73 -69.78
CA GLU A 475 -29.37 37.33 -69.50
C GLU A 475 -28.03 37.14 -68.77
N LEU A 476 -26.96 37.83 -69.20
CA LEU A 476 -25.68 37.84 -68.50
C LEU A 476 -25.76 38.46 -67.11
N LYS A 477 -26.59 39.49 -66.94
CA LYS A 477 -26.83 40.08 -65.62
C LYS A 477 -27.57 39.08 -64.71
N HIS A 478 -28.60 38.41 -65.22
CA HIS A 478 -29.31 37.39 -64.46
C HIS A 478 -28.40 36.21 -64.10
N SER A 479 -27.53 35.74 -64.99
CA SER A 479 -26.61 34.64 -64.68
C SER A 479 -25.56 35.03 -63.62
N VAL A 480 -25.04 36.25 -63.66
CA VAL A 480 -24.13 36.76 -62.62
C VAL A 480 -24.83 36.91 -61.27
N ASP A 481 -26.06 37.43 -61.27
CA ASP A 481 -26.84 37.57 -60.05
C ASP A 481 -27.27 36.19 -59.49
N GLU A 482 -27.53 35.20 -60.34
CA GLU A 482 -27.79 33.82 -59.95
C GLU A 482 -26.56 33.15 -59.34
N LEU A 483 -25.37 33.35 -59.91
CA LEU A 483 -24.10 32.87 -59.33
C LEU A 483 -23.76 33.55 -57.99
N ARG A 484 -24.07 34.85 -57.85
CA ARG A 484 -23.92 35.53 -56.55
C ARG A 484 -24.93 35.00 -55.53
N ALA A 485 -26.17 34.78 -55.94
CA ALA A 485 -27.21 34.24 -55.08
C ALA A 485 -26.93 32.80 -54.66
N SER A 486 -26.38 31.95 -55.55
CA SER A 486 -26.00 30.58 -55.22
C SER A 486 -24.85 30.54 -54.22
N ARG A 487 -23.80 31.35 -54.40
CA ARG A 487 -22.69 31.45 -53.46
C ARG A 487 -23.11 32.00 -52.08
N LEU A 488 -24.04 32.95 -52.05
CA LEU A 488 -24.62 33.44 -50.80
C LEU A 488 -25.49 32.38 -50.12
N ARG A 489 -26.28 31.62 -50.89
CA ARG A 489 -27.06 30.49 -50.37
C ARG A 489 -26.17 29.41 -49.77
N GLU A 490 -25.11 29.01 -50.47
CA GLU A 490 -24.13 28.03 -49.99
C GLU A 490 -23.47 28.50 -48.67
N ARG A 491 -23.09 29.78 -48.59
CA ARG A 491 -22.53 30.34 -47.36
C ARG A 491 -23.55 30.44 -46.21
N LEU A 492 -24.82 30.72 -46.51
CA LEU A 492 -25.90 30.70 -45.53
C LEU A 492 -26.21 29.27 -45.06
N GLU A 493 -26.23 28.29 -45.95
CA GLU A 493 -26.41 26.88 -45.62
C GLU A 493 -25.25 26.37 -44.74
N GLU A 494 -24.01 26.74 -45.05
CA GLU A 494 -22.86 26.39 -44.20
C GLU A 494 -22.90 27.06 -42.82
N LEU A 495 -23.27 28.35 -42.76
CA LEU A 495 -23.47 29.03 -41.47
C LEU A 495 -24.63 28.44 -40.67
N THR A 496 -25.71 28.02 -41.34
CA THR A 496 -26.86 27.37 -40.70
C THR A 496 -26.47 25.99 -40.19
N ARG A 497 -25.70 25.21 -40.95
CA ARG A 497 -25.17 23.91 -40.55
C ARG A 497 -24.23 24.03 -39.35
N GLN A 498 -23.34 25.02 -39.34
CA GLN A 498 -22.47 25.32 -38.20
C GLN A 498 -23.26 25.75 -36.95
N LEU A 499 -24.34 26.51 -37.14
CA LEU A 499 -25.23 26.91 -36.05
C LEU A 499 -25.99 25.71 -35.47
N GLU A 500 -26.56 24.83 -36.31
CA GLU A 500 -27.22 23.60 -35.87
C GLU A 500 -26.25 22.63 -35.16
N GLU A 501 -25.01 22.52 -35.64
CA GLU A 501 -23.96 21.73 -34.99
C GLU A 501 -23.54 22.36 -33.65
N SER A 502 -23.46 23.69 -33.57
CA SER A 502 -23.19 24.41 -32.32
C SER A 502 -24.34 24.27 -31.32
N ASP A 503 -25.60 24.40 -31.77
CA ASP A 503 -26.80 24.27 -30.92
C ASP A 503 -26.96 22.84 -30.40
N THR A 504 -26.76 21.82 -31.24
CA THR A 504 -26.80 20.41 -30.79
C THR A 504 -25.66 20.07 -29.83
N ARG A 505 -24.47 20.65 -30.05
CA ARG A 505 -23.33 20.55 -29.13
C ARG A 505 -23.59 21.30 -27.82
N GLU A 506 -24.24 22.45 -27.87
CA GLU A 506 -24.59 23.25 -26.69
C GLU A 506 -25.74 22.60 -25.92
N GLU A 507 -26.76 22.05 -26.57
CA GLU A 507 -27.84 21.31 -25.91
C GLU A 507 -27.32 20.01 -25.27
N SER A 508 -26.34 19.36 -25.90
CA SER A 508 -25.59 18.23 -25.32
C SER A 508 -24.67 18.65 -24.17
N ARG A 509 -24.21 19.90 -24.13
CA ARG A 509 -23.51 20.49 -22.97
C ARG A 509 -24.50 20.83 -21.87
N ARG A 510 -25.62 21.48 -22.18
CA ARG A 510 -26.68 21.82 -21.22
C ARG A 510 -27.24 20.57 -20.55
N ARG A 511 -27.55 19.48 -21.27
CA ARG A 511 -27.96 18.19 -20.66
C ARG A 511 -26.90 17.59 -19.72
N ARG A 512 -25.62 17.84 -19.98
CA ARG A 512 -24.51 17.43 -19.10
C ARG A 512 -24.25 18.41 -17.95
N ASP A 513 -24.68 19.65 -18.08
CA ASP A 513 -24.47 20.71 -17.09
C ASP A 513 -25.67 20.90 -16.15
N THR A 514 -26.89 20.47 -16.51
CA THR A 514 -28.03 20.46 -15.56
C THR A 514 -27.78 19.53 -14.36
N HIS A 515 -26.86 18.57 -14.47
CA HIS A 515 -26.38 17.75 -13.35
C HIS A 515 -25.16 18.34 -12.61
N ARG A 516 -24.59 19.45 -13.09
CA ARG A 516 -23.39 20.10 -12.51
C ARG A 516 -23.64 21.46 -11.84
N TYR A 517 -24.85 22.02 -11.88
CA TYR A 517 -25.20 23.25 -11.15
C TYR A 517 -25.67 23.02 -9.70
N LEU A 518 -25.13 22.03 -9.00
CA LEU A 518 -25.32 21.88 -7.55
C LEU A 518 -24.02 21.95 -6.73
N CYS A 519 -22.86 22.17 -7.34
CA CYS A 519 -21.66 22.48 -6.57
C CYS A 519 -20.65 23.20 -7.44
N TRP A 520 -20.43 24.49 -7.20
CA TRP A 520 -19.17 25.19 -7.52
C TRP A 520 -19.07 26.49 -6.68
N PRO A 521 -17.88 27.06 -6.43
CA PRO A 521 -17.27 27.10 -5.10
C PRO A 521 -17.38 28.45 -4.39
N TRP A 522 -18.27 29.34 -4.86
CA TRP A 522 -18.34 30.71 -4.34
C TRP A 522 -19.04 30.82 -2.98
N ASP A 523 -19.77 29.77 -2.54
CA ASP A 523 -20.35 29.68 -1.19
C ASP A 523 -19.28 29.50 -0.08
N TRP A 524 -18.07 29.05 -0.42
CA TRP A 524 -16.99 28.88 0.56
C TRP A 524 -16.21 30.17 0.83
N LEU A 525 -16.37 31.21 0.00
CA LEU A 525 -15.61 32.46 0.12
C LEU A 525 -16.41 33.63 0.70
N GLY A 526 -17.70 33.47 1.00
CA GLY A 526 -18.48 34.47 1.75
C GLY A 526 -18.65 35.84 1.06
N ILE A 527 -18.36 35.95 -0.23
CA ILE A 527 -18.50 37.19 -1.00
C ILE A 527 -19.89 37.21 -1.65
N ASN A 528 -20.89 37.67 -0.90
CA ASN A 528 -22.21 37.96 -1.45
C ASN A 528 -22.17 39.30 -2.20
N LEU A 529 -21.97 39.28 -3.52
CA LEU A 529 -22.27 40.43 -4.36
C LEU A 529 -23.70 40.34 -4.91
N VAL A 530 -24.59 40.96 -4.16
CA VAL A 530 -25.86 41.62 -4.51
C VAL A 530 -26.36 41.48 -5.96
N ALA A 531 -27.60 40.96 -6.03
CA ALA A 531 -28.65 41.21 -7.01
C ALA A 531 -28.54 40.56 -8.40
N SER A 532 -29.31 39.47 -8.58
CA SER A 532 -30.26 39.41 -9.69
C SER A 532 -31.53 38.68 -9.27
N ARG A 533 -32.65 39.40 -9.39
CA ARG A 533 -34.01 39.00 -9.05
C ARG A 533 -34.39 37.73 -9.82
N GLN A 534 -34.71 36.67 -9.11
CA GLN A 534 -35.41 35.51 -9.67
C GLN A 534 -36.90 35.86 -9.77
N THR A 535 -37.37 36.10 -10.99
CA THR A 535 -38.80 36.13 -11.30
C THR A 535 -39.35 34.73 -11.17
N GLN A 536 -40.14 34.53 -10.12
CA GLN A 536 -40.88 33.31 -9.82
C GLN A 536 -42.11 33.24 -10.73
N THR A 537 -42.02 32.51 -11.85
CA THR A 537 -43.23 32.02 -12.54
C THR A 537 -43.56 30.63 -12.02
N GLN A 538 -44.45 30.65 -11.03
CA GLN A 538 -45.18 29.51 -10.49
C GLN A 538 -46.12 28.95 -11.56
N GLN A 539 -45.85 27.74 -12.08
CA GLN A 539 -46.83 26.99 -12.87
C GLN A 539 -47.23 25.72 -12.12
N ARG A 540 -48.40 25.88 -11.50
CA ARG A 540 -49.34 24.92 -10.94
C ARG A 540 -49.64 23.77 -11.91
N ASN A 541 -49.59 22.53 -11.43
CA ASN A 541 -50.64 21.49 -11.55
C ASN A 541 -50.10 20.17 -10.97
N SER A 542 -50.60 19.70 -9.82
CA SER A 542 -51.82 18.89 -9.63
C SER A 542 -51.65 17.43 -10.04
N ASN A 543 -51.54 16.55 -9.03
CA ASN A 543 -52.33 15.32 -8.82
C ASN A 543 -51.58 14.43 -7.80
N GLU A 544 -52.09 14.29 -6.58
CA GLU A 544 -53.07 13.24 -6.17
C GLU A 544 -52.41 11.86 -6.27
N MET A 545 -51.93 11.25 -5.19
CA MET A 545 -52.64 10.43 -4.19
C MET A 545 -51.49 9.73 -3.42
N GLU A 546 -51.49 9.36 -2.15
CA GLU A 546 -52.48 9.14 -1.10
C GLU A 546 -51.63 8.85 0.18
N LEU A 547 -52.08 9.35 1.33
CA LEU A 547 -52.29 8.60 2.59
C LEU A 547 -51.11 7.76 3.15
N SER A 548 -50.67 7.82 4.42
CA SER A 548 -51.11 8.47 5.65
C SER A 548 -49.97 8.32 6.69
N GLU A 549 -49.75 9.39 7.44
CA GLU A 549 -49.44 9.51 8.89
C GLU A 549 -48.34 8.71 9.64
N PRO A 550 -47.83 9.28 10.76
CA PRO A 550 -46.50 9.04 11.30
C PRO A 550 -46.49 8.21 12.60
N LEU A 551 -45.30 7.69 12.92
CA LEU A 551 -44.95 7.03 14.17
C LEU A 551 -45.18 7.94 15.40
N LEU A 552 -45.89 7.40 16.39
CA LEU A 552 -45.58 7.60 17.81
C LEU A 552 -44.70 6.43 18.25
#